data_AF-A0A067PWI7-F1
#
_entry.id   AF-A0A067PWI7-F1
#
_cell.length_a   1.000
_cell.length_b   1.000
_cell.length_c   1.000
_cell.angle_alpha   90.00
_cell.angle_beta   90.00
_cell.angle_gamma   90.00
#
_symmetry.space_group_name_H-M   'P 1'
#
loop_
_entity.id
_entity.type
_entity.pdbx_description
1 polymer ?
#
loop_
_entity_poly.entity_id
_entity_poly.type
_entity_poly.pdbx_seq_one_letter_code
_entity_poly.pdbx_strand_id
1 'polypeptide(L)'
;MSSTSSRSYGIPGSLVPHDHDHPISSLSRADARLQFPPSYVIVGVYRLCTDKNLYVPAWQKCKHGIVRGLAVGGIWSFFTFAIQRKFIELFLLNSPRVTGLSSETILGYKLPFNLATYATIVFLSSQVTAMLTFFLSRNIGIARTRAYDQTVASRGKGPEFWGPYVEEWDKPPVIQKRKGWGKVVGTVESIGAHWAGRFIVKRVLLLPFSFVPFLGLLITAYLKALGTAKYLHKPYFEAKKMTRDQVSTFIEERKWDYRAFGFAASLLEGLPIIGLAFTVSNRVGAAMWAHDLEKHQHDVANRKRLGPGSDIPMQDLSPRAKHD
;
A
#
# COMPACT_ATOMS: atom_id res chain seq x y z
N MET A 1 -35.24 -23.27 27.60
CA MET A 1 -34.04 -22.52 28.02
C MET A 1 -33.54 -21.74 26.82
N SER A 2 -33.77 -20.43 26.83
CA SER A 2 -33.49 -19.48 25.76
C SER A 2 -31.98 -19.21 25.71
N SER A 3 -31.30 -19.68 24.67
CA SER A 3 -29.91 -19.35 24.39
C SER A 3 -29.83 -18.02 23.65
N THR A 4 -29.40 -16.99 24.37
CA THR A 4 -29.11 -15.64 23.87
C THR A 4 -27.98 -15.69 22.86
N SER A 5 -28.30 -15.47 21.58
CA SER A 5 -27.31 -15.23 20.53
C SER A 5 -26.70 -13.84 20.73
N SER A 6 -25.45 -13.81 21.19
CA SER A 6 -24.65 -12.58 21.26
C SER A 6 -24.24 -12.17 19.84
N ARG A 7 -24.94 -11.19 19.26
CA ARG A 7 -24.50 -10.48 18.06
C ARG A 7 -23.24 -9.67 18.36
N SER A 8 -22.09 -10.17 17.92
CA SER A 8 -20.86 -9.37 17.88
C SER A 8 -20.90 -8.49 16.63
N TYR A 9 -20.81 -7.17 16.80
CA TYR A 9 -20.84 -6.19 15.73
C TYR A 9 -19.51 -6.21 14.96
N GLY A 10 -19.46 -6.97 13.87
CA GLY A 10 -18.37 -6.93 12.89
C GLY A 10 -18.38 -5.65 12.04
N ILE A 11 -17.21 -5.26 11.53
CA ILE A 11 -17.05 -4.11 10.63
C ILE A 11 -17.87 -4.36 9.34
N PRO A 12 -18.74 -3.42 8.91
CA PRO A 12 -19.50 -3.57 7.68
C PRO A 12 -18.55 -3.59 6.46
N GLY A 13 -18.52 -4.71 5.73
CA GLY A 13 -17.77 -4.87 4.47
C GLY A 13 -16.69 -5.96 4.40
N SER A 14 -16.56 -6.82 5.42
CA SER A 14 -15.73 -8.04 5.35
C SER A 14 -16.37 -9.07 4.39
N LEU A 15 -15.64 -9.50 3.37
CA LEU A 15 -16.15 -10.22 2.18
C LEU A 15 -15.59 -11.65 1.97
N VAL A 16 -15.12 -12.33 3.02
CA VAL A 16 -15.06 -13.80 2.97
C VAL A 16 -16.48 -14.31 3.25
N PRO A 17 -17.08 -15.18 2.41
CA PRO A 17 -18.35 -15.81 2.74
C PRO A 17 -18.23 -16.45 4.13
N HIS A 18 -19.09 -16.05 5.06
CA HIS A 18 -19.20 -16.69 6.37
C HIS A 18 -19.88 -18.04 6.17
N ASP A 19 -19.12 -19.03 5.71
CA ASP A 19 -19.51 -20.43 5.84
C ASP A 19 -18.93 -20.91 7.18
N HIS A 20 -19.82 -21.18 8.13
CA HIS A 20 -19.47 -21.51 9.52
C HIS A 20 -19.01 -22.96 9.70
N ASP A 21 -18.64 -23.65 8.62
CA ASP A 21 -18.20 -25.04 8.68
C ASP A 21 -16.67 -25.09 8.57
N HIS A 22 -16.05 -24.87 9.75
CA HIS A 22 -14.64 -25.10 10.07
C HIS A 22 -13.59 -24.40 9.19
N PRO A 23 -13.00 -23.26 9.62
CA PRO A 23 -11.75 -22.80 9.02
C PRO A 23 -10.70 -23.90 9.22
N ILE A 24 -10.17 -24.43 8.12
CA ILE A 24 -9.06 -25.37 8.15
C ILE A 24 -7.95 -24.72 9.01
N SER A 25 -7.56 -25.37 10.10
CA SER A 25 -6.68 -24.78 11.12
C SER A 25 -5.34 -24.26 10.57
N SER A 26 -4.88 -24.82 9.45
CA SER A 26 -3.66 -24.39 8.73
C SER A 26 -3.83 -23.09 7.93
N LEU A 27 -5.04 -22.76 7.50
CA LEU A 27 -5.37 -21.60 6.67
C LEU A 27 -6.02 -20.46 7.47
N SER A 28 -6.53 -20.73 8.68
CA SER A 28 -7.11 -19.73 9.58
C SER A 28 -6.26 -18.45 9.71
N ARG A 29 -4.93 -18.59 9.78
CA ARG A 29 -4.01 -17.43 9.83
C ARG A 29 -3.93 -16.63 8.52
N ALA A 30 -4.10 -17.27 7.37
CA ALA A 30 -4.15 -16.60 6.07
C ALA A 30 -5.51 -15.93 5.88
N ASP A 31 -6.60 -16.61 6.22
CA ASP A 31 -7.96 -16.09 6.12
C ASP A 31 -8.16 -14.85 7.01
N ALA A 32 -7.67 -14.89 8.26
CA ALA A 32 -7.71 -13.73 9.15
C ALA A 32 -6.96 -12.51 8.57
N ARG A 33 -5.90 -12.73 7.79
CA ARG A 33 -5.15 -11.64 7.12
C ARG A 33 -5.84 -11.16 5.85
N LEU A 34 -6.52 -12.05 5.12
CA LEU A 34 -7.33 -11.69 3.96
C LEU A 34 -8.52 -10.80 4.35
N GLN A 35 -9.09 -10.98 5.55
CA GLN A 35 -10.14 -10.11 6.10
C GLN A 35 -9.66 -8.67 6.37
N PHE A 36 -8.36 -8.46 6.57
CA PHE A 36 -7.79 -7.14 6.81
C PHE A 36 -6.52 -6.90 5.96
N PRO A 37 -6.68 -6.63 4.65
CA PRO A 37 -5.57 -6.44 3.71
C PRO A 37 -4.53 -5.38 4.10
N PRO A 38 -4.87 -4.27 4.80
CA PRO A 38 -3.84 -3.34 5.30
C PRO A 38 -2.74 -4.01 6.14
N SER A 39 -3.02 -5.15 6.77
CA SER A 39 -2.01 -5.92 7.52
C SER A 39 -0.81 -6.33 6.67
N TYR A 40 -1.00 -6.59 5.37
CA TYR A 40 0.09 -6.98 4.46
C TYR A 40 1.14 -5.88 4.27
N VAL A 41 0.76 -4.61 4.48
CA VAL A 41 1.71 -3.49 4.50
C VAL A 41 2.70 -3.67 5.66
N ILE A 42 2.20 -4.00 6.85
CA ILE A 42 3.02 -4.25 8.05
C ILE A 42 3.88 -5.50 7.86
N VAL A 43 3.30 -6.58 7.33
CA VAL A 43 4.04 -7.82 7.01
C VAL A 43 5.17 -7.54 6.02
N GLY A 44 4.93 -6.70 5.02
CA GLY A 44 5.94 -6.28 4.06
C GLY A 44 7.11 -5.55 4.71
N VAL A 45 6.81 -4.63 5.64
CA VAL A 45 7.83 -3.91 6.43
C VAL A 45 8.63 -4.86 7.28
N TYR A 46 7.93 -5.70 8.07
CA TYR A 46 8.55 -6.70 8.92
C TYR A 46 9.49 -7.60 8.13
N ARG A 47 9.01 -8.21 7.04
CA ARG A 47 9.82 -9.12 6.21
C ARG A 47 11.00 -8.42 5.57
N LEU A 48 10.82 -7.21 5.05
CA LEU A 48 11.93 -6.45 4.48
C LEU A 48 13.00 -6.21 5.54
N CYS A 49 12.63 -5.81 6.76
CA CYS A 49 13.59 -5.56 7.84
C CYS A 49 14.28 -6.82 8.39
N THR A 50 13.60 -7.98 8.39
CA THR A 50 14.13 -9.20 9.01
C THR A 50 14.85 -10.13 8.02
N ASP A 51 14.44 -10.18 6.76
CA ASP A 51 14.96 -11.15 5.78
C ASP A 51 16.17 -10.59 5.03
N LYS A 52 17.34 -11.16 5.31
CA LYS A 52 18.62 -10.78 4.66
C LYS A 52 18.57 -10.94 3.15
N ASN A 53 17.79 -11.89 2.65
CA ASN A 53 17.66 -12.12 1.22
C ASN A 53 16.87 -11.00 0.52
N LEU A 54 16.08 -10.22 1.28
CA LEU A 54 15.27 -9.11 0.76
C LEU A 54 16.00 -7.77 0.92
N TYR A 55 16.42 -7.40 2.14
CA TYR A 55 16.99 -6.05 2.33
C TYR A 55 18.39 -5.90 1.76
N VAL A 56 19.24 -6.94 1.78
CA VAL A 56 20.61 -6.81 1.28
C VAL A 56 20.60 -6.50 -0.22
N PRO A 57 19.89 -7.27 -1.08
CA PRO A 57 19.88 -6.98 -2.51
C PRO A 57 19.17 -5.67 -2.85
N ALA A 58 18.12 -5.31 -2.11
CA ALA A 58 17.45 -4.02 -2.27
C ALA A 58 18.40 -2.85 -1.95
N TRP A 59 19.11 -2.93 -0.80
CA TRP A 59 20.07 -1.92 -0.38
C TRP A 59 21.23 -1.79 -1.36
N GLN A 60 21.83 -2.90 -1.79
CA GLN A 60 22.99 -2.87 -2.70
C GLN A 60 22.65 -2.20 -4.04
N LYS A 61 21.41 -2.36 -4.53
CA LYS A 61 20.97 -1.69 -5.76
C LYS A 61 20.69 -0.20 -5.54
N CYS A 62 20.20 0.20 -4.37
CA CYS A 62 19.88 1.60 -4.08
C CYS A 62 21.08 2.41 -3.53
N LYS A 63 22.11 1.77 -2.96
CA LYS A 63 23.23 2.41 -2.24
C LYS A 63 23.81 3.63 -2.96
N HIS A 64 24.25 3.47 -4.22
CA HIS A 64 24.87 4.57 -4.96
C HIS A 64 23.91 5.72 -5.25
N GLY A 65 22.63 5.42 -5.53
CA GLY A 65 21.61 6.44 -5.74
C GLY A 65 21.32 7.21 -4.47
N ILE A 66 21.25 6.51 -3.33
CA ILE A 66 21.07 7.12 -2.00
C ILE A 66 22.25 8.03 -1.66
N VAL A 67 23.49 7.55 -1.81
CA VAL A 67 24.69 8.35 -1.51
C VAL A 67 24.72 9.63 -2.36
N ARG A 68 24.45 9.53 -3.67
CA ARG A 68 24.39 10.72 -4.55
C ARG A 68 23.27 11.67 -4.18
N GLY A 69 22.07 11.15 -3.91
CA GLY A 69 20.91 11.95 -3.53
C GLY A 69 21.08 12.64 -2.19
N LEU A 70 21.68 11.97 -1.19
CA LEU A 70 22.02 12.56 0.10
C LEU A 70 23.14 13.59 -0.02
N ALA A 71 24.16 13.35 -0.85
CA ALA A 71 25.23 14.32 -1.08
C ALA A 71 24.69 15.61 -1.71
N VAL A 72 23.93 15.50 -2.80
CA VAL A 72 23.30 16.66 -3.46
C VAL A 72 22.29 17.34 -2.53
N GLY A 73 21.46 16.56 -1.83
CA GLY A 73 20.50 17.08 -0.86
C GLY A 73 21.16 17.80 0.32
N GLY A 74 22.29 17.31 0.80
CA GLY A 74 23.09 17.91 1.86
C GLY A 74 23.70 19.24 1.43
N ILE A 75 24.34 19.27 0.26
CA ILE A 75 24.88 20.50 -0.34
C ILE A 75 23.77 21.54 -0.52
N TRP A 76 22.65 21.15 -1.14
CA TRP A 76 21.51 22.03 -1.34
C TRP A 76 20.95 22.58 -0.04
N SER A 77 20.78 21.71 0.96
CA SER A 77 20.28 22.10 2.27
C SER A 77 21.22 23.11 2.91
N PHE A 78 22.54 22.86 2.90
CA PHE A 78 23.54 23.78 3.47
C PHE A 78 23.47 25.19 2.87
N PHE A 79 23.45 25.30 1.54
CA PHE A 79 23.44 26.60 0.86
C PHE A 79 22.09 27.33 0.97
N THR A 80 20.98 26.61 1.04
CA THR A 80 19.64 27.21 1.02
C THR A 80 19.03 27.40 2.40
N PHE A 81 19.57 26.76 3.45
CA PHE A 81 18.97 26.72 4.79
C PHE A 81 18.68 28.12 5.35
N ALA A 82 19.68 29.01 5.34
CA ALA A 82 19.54 30.35 5.91
C ALA A 82 18.49 31.19 5.16
N ILE A 83 18.50 31.11 3.83
CA ILE A 83 17.55 31.82 2.96
C ILE A 83 16.13 31.28 3.17
N GLN A 84 15.97 29.96 3.18
CA GLN A 84 14.67 29.32 3.37
C GLN A 84 14.10 29.57 4.76
N ARG A 85 14.95 29.55 5.80
CA ARG A 85 14.54 29.87 7.16
C ARG A 85 14.02 31.30 7.26
N LYS A 86 14.74 32.28 6.69
CA LYS A 86 14.29 33.68 6.65
C LYS A 86 12.97 33.83 5.88
N PHE A 87 12.82 33.15 4.75
CA PHE A 87 11.57 33.16 3.99
C PHE A 87 10.40 32.60 4.80
N ILE A 88 10.60 31.48 5.49
CA ILE A 88 9.57 30.86 6.33
C ILE A 88 9.24 31.73 7.53
N GLU A 89 10.25 32.32 8.18
CA GLU A 89 10.05 33.27 9.26
C GLU A 89 9.21 34.47 8.81
N LEU A 90 9.55 35.07 7.67
CA LEU A 90 8.76 36.16 7.08
C LEU A 90 7.33 35.73 6.73
N PHE A 91 7.16 34.52 6.20
CA PHE A 91 5.84 33.97 5.88
C PHE A 91 4.99 33.72 7.13
N LEU A 92 5.59 33.18 8.19
CA LEU A 92 4.92 32.92 9.47
C LEU A 92 4.53 34.23 10.16
N LEU A 93 5.40 35.25 10.14
CA LEU A 93 5.13 36.57 10.70
C LEU A 93 3.99 37.29 9.98
N ASN A 94 3.93 37.19 8.64
CA ASN A 94 2.89 37.81 7.82
C ASN A 94 1.59 37.01 7.75
N SER A 95 1.48 35.87 8.47
CA SER A 95 0.27 35.07 8.53
C SER A 95 -0.36 35.14 9.92
N PRO A 96 -1.35 36.02 10.15
CA PRO A 96 -2.09 36.13 11.42
C PRO A 96 -2.71 34.80 11.90
N ARG A 97 -2.83 33.85 10.97
CA ARG A 97 -3.46 32.54 11.15
C ARG A 97 -2.51 31.49 11.76
N VAL A 98 -1.19 31.72 11.69
CA VAL A 98 -0.15 30.83 12.26
C VAL A 98 0.54 31.48 13.47
N THR A 99 0.49 32.81 13.59
CA THR A 99 0.95 33.54 14.77
C THR A 99 0.13 33.25 16.04
N GLY A 100 -1.12 32.80 15.91
CA GLY A 100 -1.93 32.29 17.03
C GLY A 100 -1.48 30.91 17.57
N LEU A 101 -0.63 30.19 16.84
CA LEU A 101 0.04 28.95 17.27
C LEU A 101 1.46 29.22 17.82
N SER A 102 1.77 30.48 18.16
CA SER A 102 3.08 30.93 18.66
C SER A 102 3.50 30.35 20.02
N SER A 103 2.66 29.56 20.67
CA SER A 103 3.15 28.71 21.77
C SER A 103 4.12 27.69 21.17
N GLU A 104 5.31 27.53 21.77
CA GLU A 104 6.35 26.55 21.38
C GLU A 104 5.91 25.07 21.40
N THR A 105 4.61 24.82 21.48
CA THR A 105 3.91 23.56 21.60
C THR A 105 3.12 23.24 20.34
N ILE A 106 3.49 22.16 19.65
CA ILE A 106 2.62 21.51 18.65
C ILE A 106 1.93 20.34 19.33
N LEU A 107 0.59 20.31 19.33
CA LEU A 107 -0.20 19.23 19.94
C LEU A 107 0.17 18.94 21.42
N GLY A 108 0.53 19.99 22.17
CA GLY A 108 0.93 19.87 23.58
C GLY A 108 2.39 19.49 23.82
N TYR A 109 3.19 19.21 22.79
CA TYR A 109 4.61 18.88 22.90
C TYR A 109 5.50 20.07 22.58
N LYS A 110 6.43 20.41 23.49
CA LYS A 110 7.46 21.42 23.26
C LYS A 110 8.38 20.98 22.12
N LEU A 111 8.55 21.84 21.13
CA LEU A 111 9.43 21.54 20.01
C LEU A 111 10.89 21.61 20.46
N PRO A 112 11.77 20.72 19.94
CA PRO A 112 13.20 20.75 20.24
C PRO A 112 13.91 21.99 19.65
N PHE A 113 13.26 22.69 18.71
CA PHE A 113 13.80 23.87 18.03
C PHE A 113 12.68 24.91 17.84
N ASN A 114 13.07 26.15 17.52
CA ASN A 114 12.12 27.19 17.11
C ASN A 114 11.22 26.69 15.96
N LEU A 115 9.93 27.07 16.00
CA LEU A 115 8.92 26.74 14.99
C LEU A 115 9.39 27.01 13.55
N ALA A 116 10.07 28.14 13.31
CA ALA A 116 10.62 28.47 11.99
C ALA A 116 11.69 27.46 11.54
N THR A 117 12.57 27.03 12.45
CA THR A 117 13.58 26.00 12.19
C THR A 117 12.94 24.66 11.88
N TYR A 118 11.92 24.26 12.65
CA TYR A 118 11.17 23.02 12.40
C TYR A 118 10.48 23.05 11.02
N ALA A 119 9.75 24.12 10.71
CA ALA A 119 9.10 24.28 9.41
C ALA A 119 10.10 24.26 8.25
N THR A 120 11.30 24.84 8.43
CA THR A 120 12.39 24.79 7.45
C THR A 120 12.89 23.36 7.23
N ILE A 121 13.08 22.58 8.29
CA ILE A 121 13.48 21.17 8.18
C ILE A 121 12.41 20.35 7.43
N VAL A 122 11.14 20.51 7.79
CA VAL A 122 10.03 19.82 7.10
C VAL A 122 9.97 20.23 5.63
N PHE A 123 10.12 21.52 5.32
CA PHE A 123 10.13 22.03 3.96
C PHE A 123 11.29 21.44 3.14
N LEU A 124 12.51 21.45 3.69
CA LEU A 124 13.70 20.85 3.10
C LEU A 124 13.55 19.34 2.88
N SER A 125 12.92 18.63 3.82
CA SER A 125 12.74 17.18 3.72
C SER A 125 12.02 16.77 2.41
N SER A 126 11.05 17.58 1.96
CA SER A 126 10.34 17.34 0.70
C SER A 126 11.25 17.51 -0.53
N GLN A 127 12.15 18.49 -0.50
CA GLN A 127 13.10 18.77 -1.58
C GLN A 127 14.18 17.69 -1.64
N VAL A 128 14.73 17.30 -0.48
CA VAL A 128 15.67 16.19 -0.35
C VAL A 128 15.03 14.87 -0.82
N THR A 129 13.76 14.64 -0.49
CA THR A 129 13.01 13.48 -0.99
C THR A 129 12.91 13.50 -2.51
N ALA A 130 12.66 14.65 -3.12
CA ALA A 130 12.61 14.77 -4.59
C ALA A 130 13.96 14.47 -5.23
N MET A 131 15.06 14.97 -4.64
CA MET A 131 16.43 14.67 -5.09
C MET A 131 16.76 13.19 -4.95
N LEU A 132 16.46 12.58 -3.81
CA LEU A 132 16.60 11.14 -3.62
C LEU A 132 15.78 10.38 -4.66
N THR A 133 14.51 10.72 -4.85
CA THR A 133 13.64 10.07 -5.84
C THR A 133 14.22 10.16 -7.25
N PHE A 134 14.79 11.30 -7.63
CA PHE A 134 15.45 11.49 -8.92
C PHE A 134 16.62 10.51 -9.11
N PHE A 135 17.57 10.49 -8.17
CA PHE A 135 18.75 9.61 -8.25
C PHE A 135 18.42 8.12 -8.05
N LEU A 136 17.33 7.79 -7.35
CA LEU A 136 16.89 6.41 -7.13
C LEU A 136 15.95 5.88 -8.21
N SER A 137 15.32 6.74 -9.02
CA SER A 137 14.18 6.42 -9.89
C SER A 137 14.30 5.10 -10.66
N ARG A 138 15.44 4.85 -11.32
CA ARG A 138 15.71 3.59 -12.04
C ARG A 138 16.01 2.42 -11.09
N ASN A 139 16.90 2.63 -10.13
CA ASN A 139 17.40 1.58 -9.25
C ASN A 139 16.33 1.04 -8.28
N ILE A 140 15.46 1.92 -7.78
CA ILE A 140 14.36 1.55 -6.89
C ILE A 140 13.30 0.74 -7.64
N GLY A 141 13.12 0.99 -8.94
CA GLY A 141 12.29 0.15 -9.80
C GLY A 141 12.79 -1.30 -9.81
N ILE A 142 14.09 -1.51 -10.00
CA ILE A 142 14.72 -2.83 -10.02
C ILE A 142 14.65 -3.49 -8.64
N ALA A 143 14.92 -2.73 -7.57
CA ALA A 143 14.85 -3.23 -6.19
C ALA A 143 13.43 -3.71 -5.84
N ARG A 144 12.40 -2.98 -6.28
CA ARG A 144 10.99 -3.35 -6.11
C ARG A 144 10.62 -4.67 -6.78
N THR A 145 11.00 -4.84 -8.04
CA THR A 145 10.76 -6.10 -8.78
C THR A 145 11.50 -7.26 -8.12
N ARG A 146 12.78 -7.09 -7.82
CA ARG A 146 13.59 -8.12 -7.16
C ARG A 146 13.04 -8.50 -5.79
N ALA A 147 12.61 -7.53 -4.98
CA ALA A 147 12.03 -7.80 -3.67
C ALA A 147 10.73 -8.62 -3.79
N TYR A 148 9.89 -8.33 -4.79
CA TYR A 148 8.70 -9.12 -5.09
C TYR A 148 9.10 -10.57 -5.47
N ASP A 149 9.99 -10.73 -6.44
CA ASP A 149 10.39 -12.03 -6.98
C ASP A 149 11.03 -12.92 -5.91
N GLN A 150 11.92 -12.36 -5.08
CA GLN A 150 12.53 -13.07 -3.97
C GLN A 150 11.52 -13.43 -2.88
N THR A 151 10.51 -12.58 -2.65
CA THR A 151 9.43 -12.87 -1.71
C THR A 151 8.60 -14.05 -2.20
N VAL A 152 8.30 -14.11 -3.50
CA VAL A 152 7.62 -15.26 -4.12
C VAL A 152 8.51 -16.51 -4.05
N ALA A 153 9.78 -16.41 -4.45
CA ALA A 153 10.71 -17.54 -4.42
C ALA A 153 10.92 -18.11 -3.01
N SER A 154 10.94 -17.27 -1.97
CA SER A 154 11.07 -17.69 -0.57
C SER A 154 9.93 -18.58 -0.07
N ARG A 155 8.82 -18.64 -0.81
CA ARG A 155 7.67 -19.49 -0.48
C ARG A 155 7.83 -20.93 -0.97
N GLY A 156 8.84 -21.20 -1.81
CA GLY A 156 9.15 -22.54 -2.28
C GLY A 156 8.05 -23.16 -3.16
N LYS A 157 7.21 -22.32 -3.76
CA LYS A 157 6.16 -22.73 -4.70
C LYS A 157 6.66 -22.51 -6.12
N GLY A 158 6.51 -23.51 -7.00
CA GLY A 158 6.91 -23.40 -8.39
C GLY A 158 5.90 -22.60 -9.21
N PRO A 159 6.16 -22.40 -10.52
CA PRO A 159 5.26 -21.66 -11.41
C PRO A 159 3.84 -22.23 -11.50
N GLU A 160 3.69 -23.54 -11.31
CA GLU A 160 2.43 -24.27 -11.30
C GLU A 160 1.49 -23.88 -10.15
N PHE A 161 2.03 -23.25 -9.10
CA PHE A 161 1.22 -22.74 -8.01
C PHE A 161 0.25 -21.64 -8.45
N TRP A 162 0.58 -20.88 -9.50
CA TRP A 162 -0.31 -19.86 -10.04
C TRP A 162 -1.27 -20.49 -11.04
N GLY A 163 -2.44 -20.90 -10.56
CA GLY A 163 -3.48 -21.53 -11.37
C GLY A 163 -4.25 -20.52 -12.24
N PRO A 164 -5.10 -21.00 -13.16
CA PRO A 164 -6.03 -20.14 -13.88
C PRO A 164 -6.97 -19.40 -12.91
N TYR A 165 -7.54 -18.28 -13.36
CA TYR A 165 -8.56 -17.58 -12.59
C TYR A 165 -9.80 -18.47 -12.39
N VAL A 166 -10.25 -18.58 -11.14
CA VAL A 166 -11.50 -19.25 -10.78
C VAL A 166 -12.43 -18.20 -10.19
N GLU A 167 -13.61 -18.08 -10.81
CA GLU A 167 -14.67 -17.18 -10.36
C GLU A 167 -15.16 -17.68 -8.99
N GLU A 168 -15.17 -16.82 -7.96
CA GLU A 168 -15.57 -17.23 -6.60
C GLU A 168 -17.06 -16.98 -6.35
N TRP A 169 -17.67 -16.01 -7.03
CA TRP A 169 -19.08 -15.67 -6.83
C TRP A 169 -19.98 -16.33 -7.87
N ASP A 170 -21.11 -16.90 -7.42
CA ASP A 170 -22.11 -17.49 -8.33
C ASP A 170 -22.74 -16.43 -9.25
N LYS A 171 -22.79 -15.18 -8.78
CA LYS A 171 -23.23 -14.01 -9.55
C LYS A 171 -22.21 -12.89 -9.37
N PRO A 172 -21.21 -12.77 -10.26
CA PRO A 172 -20.20 -11.73 -10.13
C PRO A 172 -20.84 -10.34 -10.22
N PRO A 173 -20.35 -9.35 -9.46
CA PRO A 173 -20.86 -8.00 -9.54
C PRO A 173 -20.63 -7.44 -10.94
N VAL A 174 -21.69 -6.95 -11.58
CA VAL A 174 -21.56 -6.24 -12.85
C VAL A 174 -20.68 -5.02 -12.62
N ILE A 175 -19.66 -4.84 -13.46
CA ILE A 175 -18.76 -3.68 -13.40
C ILE A 175 -19.60 -2.43 -13.65
N GLN A 176 -20.09 -1.80 -12.58
CA GLN A 176 -20.90 -0.60 -12.70
C GLN A 176 -19.97 0.53 -13.16
N LYS A 177 -20.36 1.21 -14.25
CA LYS A 177 -19.71 2.47 -14.63
C LYS A 177 -19.70 3.39 -13.40
N ARG A 178 -18.53 3.89 -12.99
CA ARG A 178 -18.37 4.74 -11.80
C ARG A 178 -19.44 5.86 -11.81
N LYS A 179 -20.37 5.84 -10.85
CA LYS A 179 -21.43 6.87 -10.69
C LYS A 179 -21.10 7.80 -9.51
N GLY A 180 -21.64 9.03 -9.56
CA GLY A 180 -21.55 10.02 -8.48
C GLY A 180 -20.12 10.30 -8.01
N TRP A 181 -19.87 10.13 -6.71
CA TRP A 181 -18.58 10.34 -6.07
C TRP A 181 -17.45 9.49 -6.68
N GLY A 182 -17.74 8.27 -7.14
CA GLY A 182 -16.75 7.42 -7.80
C GLY A 182 -16.24 7.99 -9.12
N LYS A 183 -17.10 8.70 -9.87
CA LYS A 183 -16.70 9.38 -11.11
C LYS A 183 -15.78 10.55 -10.79
N VAL A 184 -16.14 11.37 -9.80
CA VAL A 184 -15.33 12.51 -9.33
C VAL A 184 -13.94 12.03 -8.89
N VAL A 185 -13.86 11.02 -8.03
CA VAL A 185 -12.59 10.44 -7.59
C VAL A 185 -11.77 9.93 -8.78
N GLY A 186 -12.41 9.25 -9.74
CA GLY A 186 -11.72 8.77 -10.94
C GLY A 186 -11.17 9.88 -11.84
N THR A 187 -11.92 10.97 -12.02
CA THR A 187 -11.47 12.14 -12.78
C THR A 187 -10.33 12.85 -12.07
N VAL A 188 -10.40 13.00 -10.75
CA VAL A 188 -9.32 13.58 -9.95
C VAL A 188 -8.06 12.71 -10.00
N GLU A 189 -8.22 11.39 -9.95
CA GLU A 189 -7.13 10.41 -10.08
C GLU A 189 -6.46 10.51 -11.47
N SER A 190 -7.23 10.61 -12.56
CA SER A 190 -6.68 10.73 -13.91
C SER A 190 -5.96 12.05 -14.14
N ILE A 191 -6.53 13.17 -13.67
CA ILE A 191 -5.87 14.48 -13.71
C ILE A 191 -4.59 14.42 -12.87
N GLY A 192 -4.67 13.89 -11.66
CA GLY A 192 -3.55 13.67 -10.75
C GLY A 192 -2.54 12.61 -11.19
N ALA A 193 -2.70 11.95 -12.33
CA ALA A 193 -1.67 11.09 -12.92
C ALA A 193 -0.59 11.94 -13.63
N HIS A 194 -1.00 13.05 -14.26
CA HIS A 194 -0.09 13.95 -14.98
C HIS A 194 0.62 14.93 -14.02
N TRP A 195 1.81 15.42 -14.40
CA TRP A 195 2.60 16.30 -13.53
C TRP A 195 1.87 17.62 -13.19
N ALA A 196 1.27 18.26 -14.20
CA ALA A 196 0.51 19.49 -14.05
C ALA A 196 -0.77 19.26 -13.25
N GLY A 197 -1.50 18.17 -13.53
CA GLY A 197 -2.69 17.83 -12.78
C GLY A 197 -2.40 17.44 -11.33
N ARG A 198 -1.24 16.83 -11.02
CA ARG A 198 -0.78 16.66 -9.62
C ARG A 198 -0.60 17.99 -8.90
N PHE A 199 -0.03 18.99 -9.58
CA PHE A 199 0.14 20.31 -9.01
C PHE A 199 -1.22 20.97 -8.75
N ILE A 200 -2.14 20.90 -9.71
CA ILE A 200 -3.50 21.46 -9.59
C ILE A 200 -4.28 20.78 -8.47
N VAL A 201 -4.32 19.44 -8.42
CA VAL A 201 -5.02 18.70 -7.37
C VAL A 201 -4.44 19.06 -5.99
N LYS A 202 -3.11 19.13 -5.86
CA LYS A 202 -2.50 19.55 -4.59
C LYS A 202 -2.81 21.00 -4.23
N ARG A 203 -2.84 21.92 -5.18
CA ARG A 203 -3.03 23.35 -4.91
C ARG A 203 -4.50 23.76 -4.75
N VAL A 204 -5.43 23.10 -5.43
CA VAL A 204 -6.85 23.45 -5.39
C VAL A 204 -7.57 22.61 -4.34
N LEU A 205 -7.33 21.29 -4.34
CA LEU A 205 -8.05 20.38 -3.46
C LEU A 205 -7.56 20.47 -2.01
N LEU A 206 -6.27 20.71 -1.77
CA LEU A 206 -5.70 20.70 -0.41
C LEU A 206 -5.63 22.08 0.26
N LEU A 207 -5.80 23.17 -0.50
CA LEU A 207 -5.77 24.54 0.04
C LEU A 207 -6.85 24.82 1.10
N PRO A 208 -8.13 24.42 0.92
CA PRO A 208 -9.14 24.61 1.97
C PRO A 208 -8.89 23.74 3.22
N PHE A 209 -8.11 22.66 3.08
CA PHE A 209 -7.81 21.70 4.15
C PHE A 209 -6.46 21.94 4.84
N SER A 210 -5.84 23.10 4.59
CA SER A 210 -4.50 23.46 5.11
C SER A 210 -4.40 23.55 6.63
N PHE A 211 -5.53 23.56 7.37
CA PHE A 211 -5.57 23.67 8.83
C PHE A 211 -5.25 22.36 9.57
N VAL A 212 -5.42 21.22 8.91
CA VAL A 212 -5.23 19.92 9.56
C VAL A 212 -3.91 19.32 9.09
N PRO A 213 -2.90 19.20 9.98
CA PRO A 213 -1.65 18.54 9.62
C PRO A 213 -1.92 17.12 9.15
N PHE A 214 -1.14 16.65 8.17
CA PHE A 214 -1.27 15.32 7.54
C PHE A 214 -2.55 15.08 6.72
N LEU A 215 -3.57 15.96 6.75
CA LEU A 215 -4.81 15.74 6.00
C LEU A 215 -4.57 15.67 4.48
N GLY A 216 -3.66 16.49 3.95
CA GLY A 216 -3.30 16.39 2.55
C GLY A 216 -2.66 15.06 2.15
N LEU A 217 -1.92 14.44 3.06
CA LEU A 217 -1.36 13.10 2.87
C LEU A 217 -2.49 12.05 2.88
N LEU A 218 -3.44 12.13 3.81
CA LEU A 218 -4.61 11.25 3.87
C LEU A 218 -5.47 11.34 2.60
N ILE A 219 -5.79 12.55 2.15
CA ILE A 219 -6.58 12.76 0.93
C ILE A 219 -5.84 12.19 -0.29
N THR A 220 -4.55 12.47 -0.42
CA THR A 220 -3.75 11.96 -1.54
C THR A 220 -3.68 10.43 -1.54
N ALA A 221 -3.50 9.81 -0.38
CA ALA A 221 -3.50 8.36 -0.23
C ALA A 221 -4.87 7.76 -0.59
N TYR A 222 -5.97 8.39 -0.15
CA TYR A 222 -7.33 7.95 -0.45
C TYR A 222 -7.66 8.00 -1.95
N LEU A 223 -7.25 9.08 -2.63
CA LEU A 223 -7.48 9.24 -4.06
C LEU A 223 -6.69 8.23 -4.89
N LYS A 224 -5.46 7.91 -4.49
CA LYS A 224 -4.57 6.98 -5.22
C LYS A 224 -4.72 5.51 -4.80
N ALA A 225 -5.49 5.23 -3.75
CA ALA A 225 -5.56 3.93 -3.10
C ALA A 225 -5.75 2.76 -4.09
N LEU A 226 -6.81 2.80 -4.88
CA LEU A 226 -7.13 1.72 -5.82
C LEU A 226 -6.05 1.55 -6.90
N GLY A 227 -5.54 2.66 -7.45
CA GLY A 227 -4.46 2.65 -8.43
C GLY A 227 -3.16 2.04 -7.88
N THR A 228 -2.80 2.38 -6.64
CA THR A 228 -1.63 1.83 -5.95
C THR A 228 -1.76 0.32 -5.74
N ALA A 229 -2.91 -0.15 -5.24
CA ALA A 229 -3.13 -1.59 -5.05
C ALA A 229 -3.07 -2.37 -6.37
N LYS A 230 -3.73 -1.86 -7.42
CA LYS A 230 -3.67 -2.46 -8.77
C LYS A 230 -2.24 -2.51 -9.32
N TYR A 231 -1.45 -1.45 -9.12
CA TYR A 231 -0.05 -1.41 -9.52
C TYR A 231 0.82 -2.43 -8.77
N LEU A 232 0.59 -2.57 -7.47
CA LEU A 232 1.31 -3.51 -6.62
C LEU A 232 0.97 -4.98 -6.96
N HIS A 233 -0.29 -5.27 -7.30
CA HIS A 233 -0.78 -6.61 -7.68
C HIS A 233 -0.63 -6.96 -9.17
N LYS A 234 -0.12 -6.05 -10.01
CA LYS A 234 0.13 -6.32 -11.43
C LYS A 234 0.89 -7.65 -11.69
N PRO A 235 1.98 -7.98 -10.96
CA PRO A 235 2.70 -9.23 -11.19
C PRO A 235 1.87 -10.48 -10.86
N TYR A 236 0.96 -10.41 -9.89
CA TYR A 236 0.04 -11.51 -9.56
C TYR A 236 -0.93 -11.79 -10.71
N PHE A 237 -1.55 -10.74 -11.25
CA PHE A 237 -2.45 -10.87 -12.41
C PHE A 237 -1.73 -11.40 -13.65
N GLU A 238 -0.47 -10.96 -13.85
CA GLU A 238 0.38 -11.43 -14.95
C GLU A 238 0.77 -12.91 -14.77
N ALA A 239 1.10 -13.34 -13.55
CA ALA A 239 1.42 -14.75 -13.24
C ALA A 239 0.26 -15.70 -13.56
N LYS A 240 -0.98 -15.29 -13.24
CA LYS A 240 -2.21 -16.05 -13.55
C LYS A 240 -2.72 -15.86 -14.99
N LYS A 241 -2.05 -15.03 -15.80
CA LYS A 241 -2.45 -14.70 -17.18
C LYS A 241 -3.90 -14.20 -17.30
N MET A 242 -4.35 -13.40 -16.33
CA MET A 242 -5.71 -12.87 -16.32
C MET A 242 -5.93 -11.86 -17.45
N THR A 243 -7.09 -11.93 -18.11
CA THR A 243 -7.52 -10.91 -19.07
C THR A 243 -7.87 -9.60 -18.36
N ARG A 244 -7.95 -8.49 -19.10
CA ARG A 244 -8.31 -7.18 -18.51
C ARG A 244 -9.67 -7.20 -17.84
N ASP A 245 -10.62 -7.94 -18.40
CA ASP A 245 -11.97 -8.08 -17.86
C ASP A 245 -11.95 -8.93 -16.59
N GLN A 246 -11.22 -10.05 -16.58
CA GLN A 246 -11.02 -10.86 -15.37
C GLN A 246 -10.38 -10.05 -14.23
N VAL A 247 -9.35 -9.25 -14.53
CA VAL A 247 -8.73 -8.36 -13.53
C VAL A 247 -9.74 -7.33 -13.02
N SER A 248 -10.59 -6.78 -13.89
CA SER A 248 -11.58 -5.80 -13.49
C SER A 248 -12.64 -6.41 -12.58
N THR A 249 -13.14 -7.61 -12.92
CA THR A 249 -14.09 -8.37 -12.12
C THR A 249 -13.49 -8.74 -10.76
N PHE A 250 -12.28 -9.32 -10.75
CA PHE A 250 -11.55 -9.67 -9.53
C PHE A 250 -11.35 -8.50 -8.56
N ILE A 251 -11.01 -7.33 -9.10
CA ILE A 251 -10.83 -6.11 -8.30
C ILE A 251 -12.17 -5.55 -7.84
N GLU A 252 -13.23 -5.60 -8.64
CA GLU A 252 -14.53 -5.05 -8.26
C GLU A 252 -15.19 -5.88 -7.13
N GLU A 253 -15.02 -7.21 -7.16
CA GLU A 253 -15.41 -8.11 -6.06
C GLU A 253 -14.75 -7.75 -4.74
N ARG A 254 -13.46 -7.38 -4.79
CA ARG A 254 -12.62 -7.08 -3.61
C ARG A 254 -12.30 -5.59 -3.51
N LYS A 255 -13.19 -4.74 -4.00
CA LYS A 255 -12.89 -3.30 -4.19
C LYS A 255 -12.46 -2.61 -2.90
N TRP A 256 -13.13 -2.92 -1.80
CA TRP A 256 -12.84 -2.32 -0.50
C TRP A 256 -11.51 -2.82 0.06
N ASP A 257 -11.17 -4.09 -0.14
CA ASP A 257 -9.88 -4.69 0.22
C ASP A 257 -8.73 -4.04 -0.54
N TYR A 258 -8.87 -3.92 -1.86
CA TYR A 258 -7.89 -3.21 -2.70
C TYR A 258 -7.77 -1.74 -2.31
N ARG A 259 -8.88 -1.06 -2.00
CA ARG A 259 -8.84 0.33 -1.51
C ARG A 259 -8.15 0.44 -0.15
N ALA A 260 -8.43 -0.45 0.79
CA ALA A 260 -7.85 -0.41 2.13
C ALA A 260 -6.34 -0.69 2.08
N PHE A 261 -5.93 -1.77 1.40
CA PHE A 261 -4.51 -2.08 1.19
C PHE A 261 -3.78 -0.94 0.48
N GLY A 262 -4.34 -0.47 -0.64
CA GLY A 262 -3.73 0.58 -1.44
C GLY A 262 -3.67 1.93 -0.73
N PHE A 263 -4.65 2.23 0.14
CA PHE A 263 -4.64 3.41 1.01
C PHE A 263 -3.48 3.34 2.00
N ALA A 264 -3.37 2.23 2.75
CA ALA A 264 -2.29 2.04 3.71
C ALA A 264 -0.90 2.09 3.04
N ALA A 265 -0.76 1.42 1.89
CA ALA A 265 0.48 1.44 1.10
C ALA A 265 0.83 2.86 0.63
N SER A 266 -0.14 3.59 0.05
CA SER A 266 0.06 4.96 -0.43
C SER A 266 0.37 5.94 0.69
N LEU A 267 -0.22 5.73 1.87
CA LEU A 267 -0.01 6.55 3.05
C LEU A 267 1.44 6.47 3.52
N LEU A 268 2.00 5.26 3.63
CA LEU A 268 3.40 5.06 3.99
C LEU A 268 4.36 5.57 2.90
N GLU A 269 4.06 5.34 1.62
CA GLU A 269 4.88 5.86 0.51
C GLU A 269 4.89 7.39 0.41
N GLY A 270 3.86 8.05 0.94
CA GLY A 270 3.76 9.51 0.94
C GLY A 270 4.61 10.20 2.00
N LEU A 271 5.24 9.46 2.92
CA LEU A 271 6.12 10.03 3.93
C LEU A 271 7.45 10.52 3.30
N PRO A 272 7.93 11.74 3.64
CA PRO A 272 9.22 12.22 3.14
C PRO A 272 10.36 11.27 3.52
N ILE A 273 11.29 11.04 2.59
CA ILE A 273 12.49 10.22 2.71
C ILE A 273 12.18 8.73 2.97
N ILE A 274 11.58 8.40 4.10
CA ILE A 274 11.27 7.01 4.50
C ILE A 274 10.22 6.35 3.60
N GLY A 275 9.35 7.13 2.95
CA GLY A 275 8.40 6.66 1.95
C GLY A 275 9.04 5.84 0.83
N LEU A 276 10.30 6.15 0.47
CA LEU A 276 11.04 5.40 -0.54
C LEU A 276 11.29 3.96 -0.11
N ALA A 277 11.62 3.71 1.17
CA ALA A 277 11.78 2.35 1.68
C ALA A 277 10.45 1.59 1.64
N PHE A 278 9.34 2.28 1.96
CA PHE A 278 8.00 1.69 1.92
C PHE A 278 7.57 1.28 0.50
N THR A 279 8.07 1.94 -0.56
CA THR A 279 7.80 1.47 -1.94
C THR A 279 8.33 0.06 -2.21
N VAL A 280 9.39 -0.37 -1.50
CA VAL A 280 9.96 -1.73 -1.59
C VAL A 280 9.23 -2.68 -0.64
N SER A 281 8.97 -2.27 0.60
CA SER A 281 8.26 -3.14 1.55
C SER A 281 6.82 -3.42 1.10
N ASN A 282 6.14 -2.46 0.48
CA ASN A 282 4.80 -2.66 -0.07
C ASN A 282 4.79 -3.68 -1.21
N ARG A 283 5.89 -3.84 -1.96
CA ARG A 283 6.04 -4.91 -2.95
C ARG A 283 6.15 -6.28 -2.31
N VAL A 284 6.91 -6.38 -1.21
CA VAL A 284 6.98 -7.60 -0.39
C VAL A 284 5.59 -7.94 0.18
N GLY A 285 4.89 -6.93 0.73
CA GLY A 285 3.52 -7.09 1.23
C GLY A 285 2.52 -7.53 0.15
N ALA A 286 2.62 -6.96 -1.05
CA ALA A 286 1.79 -7.35 -2.20
C ALA A 286 2.04 -8.80 -2.64
N ALA A 287 3.30 -9.25 -2.68
CA ALA A 287 3.63 -10.65 -2.97
C ALA A 287 3.06 -11.60 -1.91
N MET A 288 3.09 -11.18 -0.65
CA MET A 288 2.49 -11.92 0.46
C MET A 288 0.98 -12.04 0.33
N TRP A 289 0.31 -10.93 0.01
CA TRP A 289 -1.13 -10.92 -0.21
C TRP A 289 -1.53 -11.77 -1.42
N ALA A 290 -0.80 -11.65 -2.53
CA ALA A 290 -1.00 -12.46 -3.74
C ALA A 290 -0.91 -13.96 -3.44
N HIS A 291 0.05 -14.39 -2.62
CA HIS A 291 0.19 -15.81 -2.27
C HIS A 291 -0.97 -16.32 -1.39
N ASP A 292 -1.47 -15.51 -0.47
CA ASP A 292 -2.61 -15.93 0.36
C ASP A 292 -3.93 -15.88 -0.43
N LEU A 293 -4.09 -14.95 -1.37
CA LEU A 293 -5.19 -14.96 -2.34
C LEU A 293 -5.16 -16.21 -3.24
N GLU A 294 -3.97 -16.64 -3.67
CA GLU A 294 -3.84 -17.82 -4.52
C GLU A 294 -4.22 -19.10 -3.78
N LYS A 295 -3.86 -19.23 -2.49
CA LYS A 295 -4.33 -20.35 -1.66
C LYS A 295 -5.85 -20.40 -1.60
N HIS A 296 -6.49 -19.27 -1.32
CA HIS A 296 -7.94 -19.15 -1.30
C HIS A 296 -8.56 -19.56 -2.63
N GLN A 297 -7.98 -19.14 -3.75
CA GLN A 297 -8.43 -19.55 -5.09
C GLN A 297 -8.34 -21.06 -5.31
N HIS A 298 -7.28 -21.72 -4.83
CA HIS A 298 -7.18 -23.19 -4.88
C HIS A 298 -8.25 -23.87 -4.04
N ASP A 299 -8.54 -23.35 -2.85
CA ASP A 299 -9.57 -23.90 -1.98
C ASP A 299 -10.96 -23.78 -2.60
N VAL A 300 -11.29 -22.62 -3.18
CA VAL A 300 -12.54 -22.41 -3.92
C VAL A 300 -12.62 -23.34 -5.13
N ALA A 301 -11.54 -23.48 -5.90
CA ALA A 301 -11.48 -24.38 -7.04
C ALA A 301 -11.73 -25.84 -6.62
N ASN A 302 -11.16 -26.27 -5.50
CA ASN A 302 -11.35 -27.62 -4.96
C ASN A 302 -12.78 -27.84 -4.50
N ARG A 303 -13.39 -26.90 -3.77
CA ARG A 303 -14.80 -26.96 -3.36
C ARG A 303 -15.74 -27.08 -4.55
N LYS A 304 -15.51 -26.31 -5.61
CA LYS A 304 -16.30 -26.39 -6.86
C LYS A 304 -16.17 -27.72 -7.59
N ARG A 305 -15.02 -28.39 -7.49
CA ARG A 305 -14.82 -29.74 -8.06
C ARG A 305 -15.54 -30.83 -7.27
N LEU A 306 -15.58 -30.71 -5.94
CA LEU A 306 -16.08 -31.74 -5.04
C LEU A 306 -17.61 -31.68 -4.81
N GLY A 307 -18.26 -30.57 -5.15
CA GLY A 307 -19.69 -30.35 -4.95
C GLY A 307 -20.04 -30.01 -3.49
N PRO A 308 -21.22 -29.44 -3.22
CA PRO A 308 -21.62 -29.05 -1.87
C PRO A 308 -21.86 -30.29 -0.99
N GLY A 309 -21.07 -30.46 0.08
CA GLY A 309 -21.30 -31.46 1.13
C GLY A 309 -20.20 -32.52 1.38
N SER A 310 -18.97 -32.33 0.89
CA SER A 310 -17.85 -33.26 1.16
C SER A 310 -16.75 -32.62 2.01
N ASP A 311 -16.75 -32.94 3.30
CA ASP A 311 -15.64 -32.63 4.21
C ASP A 311 -14.49 -33.62 3.95
N ILE A 312 -13.32 -33.12 3.51
CA ILE A 312 -12.12 -33.96 3.32
C ILE A 312 -11.05 -33.65 4.38
N PRO A 313 -10.49 -34.67 5.06
CA PRO A 313 -9.35 -34.50 5.95
C PRO A 313 -8.07 -34.05 5.23
N MET A 314 -7.36 -33.14 5.86
CA MET A 314 -6.23 -32.34 5.37
C MET A 314 -4.91 -33.13 5.24
N GLN A 315 -4.88 -34.26 4.53
CA GLN A 315 -3.65 -35.04 4.30
C GLN A 315 -3.13 -34.97 2.85
N ASP A 316 -3.89 -34.38 1.92
CA ASP A 316 -3.58 -34.42 0.47
C ASP A 316 -3.25 -33.05 -0.16
N LEU A 317 -3.06 -31.99 0.64
CA LEU A 317 -2.80 -30.62 0.14
C LEU A 317 -1.32 -30.29 -0.14
N SER A 318 -0.44 -31.29 -0.17
CA SER A 318 0.86 -31.16 -0.83
C SER A 318 0.71 -31.67 -2.26
N PRO A 319 1.21 -30.96 -3.30
CA PRO A 319 1.47 -31.63 -4.56
C PRO A 319 2.34 -32.84 -4.22
N ARG A 320 1.89 -34.05 -4.56
CA ARG A 320 2.74 -35.24 -4.50
C ARG A 320 4.02 -34.88 -5.25
N ALA A 321 5.10 -34.64 -4.52
CA ALA A 321 6.43 -34.77 -5.07
C ALA A 321 6.49 -36.21 -5.58
N LYS A 322 6.45 -36.37 -6.91
CA LYS A 322 6.79 -37.64 -7.51
C LYS A 322 8.26 -37.86 -7.17
N HIS A 323 8.49 -38.65 -6.14
CA HIS A 323 9.73 -39.38 -6.01
C HIS A 323 9.69 -40.46 -7.10
N ASP A 324 10.45 -40.21 -8.16
CA ASP A 324 11.15 -41.21 -8.97
C ASP A 324 12.52 -40.59 -9.29
#